data_AF-A0A920NYZ7-F1
#
_entry.id   AF-A0A920NYZ7-F1
#
_cell.length_a   1.000
_cell.length_b   1.000
_cell.length_c   1.000
_cell.angle_alpha   90.00
_cell.angle_beta   90.00
_cell.angle_gamma   90.00
#
_symmetry.space_group_name_H-M   'P 1'
#
loop_
_entity.id
_entity.type
_entity.pdbx_description
1 polymer ?
#
loop_
_entity_poly.entity_id
_entity_poly.type
_entity_poly.pdbx_seq_one_letter_code
_entity_poly.pdbx_strand_id
1 'polypeptide(L)' 'MPRFTILDDVELLNINAANSLLKLIEEPSDNNYFILINSKRKKIIETIKSRALEKKNFF' A
#
# COMPACT_ATOMS: atom_id res chain seq x y z
N MET A 1 -1.01 -8.39 -19.35
CA MET A 1 0.05 -9.07 -18.59
C MET A 1 -0.01 -8.54 -17.16
N PRO A 2 0.02 -9.40 -16.13
CA PRO A 2 -0.09 -8.93 -14.76
C PRO A 2 1.15 -8.10 -14.37
N ARG A 3 0.91 -7.00 -13.66
CA ARG A 3 1.94 -6.12 -13.09
C ARG A 3 1.85 -6.19 -11.57
N PHE A 4 2.99 -6.36 -10.93
CA PHE A 4 3.10 -6.34 -9.48
C PHE A 4 4.00 -5.17 -9.07
N THR A 5 3.47 -4.30 -8.22
CA THR A 5 4.19 -3.19 -7.62
C THR A 5 4.35 -3.48 -6.13
N ILE A 6 5.60 -3.58 -5.67
CA ILE A 6 5.91 -3.85 -4.27
C ILE A 6 6.50 -2.58 -3.67
N LEU A 7 5.87 -2.08 -2.61
CA LEU A 7 6.32 -0.91 -1.87
C LEU A 7 6.72 -1.36 -0.47
N ASP A 8 7.97 -1.11 -0.11
CA ASP A 8 8.49 -1.35 1.23
C ASP A 8 8.37 -0.11 2.11
N ASP A 9 8.28 -0.33 3.42
CA ASP A 9 8.15 0.70 4.45
C ASP A 9 7.07 1.75 4.19
N VAL A 10 5.87 1.30 3.84
CA VAL A 10 4.76 2.21 3.47
C VAL A 10 4.32 3.15 4.61
N GLU A 11 4.69 2.86 5.85
CA GLU A 11 4.48 3.75 7.00
C GLU A 11 5.36 5.02 6.97
N LEU A 12 6.40 5.05 6.11
CA LEU A 12 7.29 6.20 5.94
C LEU A 12 6.82 7.17 4.85
N LEU A 13 5.78 6.82 4.10
CA LEU A 13 5.20 7.71 3.10
C LEU A 13 4.74 9.02 3.75
N ASN A 14 5.10 10.14 3.13
CA ASN A 14 4.49 11.42 3.47
C ASN A 14 3.06 11.48 2.91
N ILE A 15 2.29 12.46 3.37
CA ILE A 15 0.87 12.58 3.01
C ILE A 15 0.63 12.73 1.49
N ASN A 16 1.53 13.41 0.78
CA ASN A 16 1.40 13.60 -0.67
C ASN A 16 1.65 12.30 -1.44
N ALA A 17 2.67 11.54 -1.05
CA ALA A 17 2.99 10.24 -1.63
C ALA A 17 1.87 9.23 -1.34
N ALA A 18 1.37 9.21 -0.10
CA ALA A 18 0.24 8.37 0.29
C ALA A 18 -1.03 8.69 -0.51
N ASN A 19 -1.37 9.96 -0.68
CA ASN A 19 -2.52 10.38 -1.49
C ASN A 19 -2.36 10.02 -2.98
N SER A 20 -1.14 10.09 -3.50
CA SER A 20 -0.85 9.67 -4.88
C SER A 20 -1.01 8.15 -5.05
N LEU A 21 -0.53 7.37 -4.08
CA LEU A 21 -0.73 5.92 -4.05
C LEU A 21 -2.21 5.56 -3.92
N LEU A 22 -2.98 6.28 -3.11
CA LEU A 22 -4.43 6.06 -2.95
C LEU A 22 -5.17 6.20 -4.28
N LYS A 23 -4.85 7.21 -5.09
CA LYS A 23 -5.45 7.36 -6.44
C LYS A 23 -5.22 6.12 -7.31
N LEU A 24 -4.01 5.54 -7.24
CA LEU A 24 -3.68 4.32 -8.00
C LEU A 24 -4.40 3.07 -7.47
N ILE A 25 -4.68 3.00 -6.17
CA ILE A 25 -5.40 1.89 -5.54
C ILE A 25 -6.91 2.00 -5.80
N GLU A 26 -7.46 3.22 -5.82
CA GLU A 26 -8.89 3.49 -6.06
C GLU A 26 -9.28 3.35 -7.54
N GLU A 27 -8.37 3.72 -8.45
CA GLU A 27 -8.53 3.56 -9.90
C GLU A 27 -7.45 2.60 -10.45
N PRO A 28 -7.48 1.31 -10.07
CA PRO A 28 -6.44 0.38 -10.47
C PRO A 28 -6.52 0.09 -11.96
N SER A 29 -5.36 0.11 -12.63
CA SER A 29 -5.25 -0.36 -14.01
C SER A 29 -5.48 -1.87 -14.08
N ASP A 30 -5.95 -2.37 -15.24
CA ASP A 30 -6.19 -3.79 -15.43
C ASP A 30 -4.96 -4.66 -15.10
N ASN A 31 -5.19 -5.71 -14.32
CA ASN A 31 -4.17 -6.66 -13.87
C ASN A 31 -2.99 -6.01 -13.12
N ASN A 32 -3.21 -4.90 -12.42
CA ASN A 32 -2.20 -4.27 -11.57
C ASN A 32 -2.43 -4.62 -10.09
N TYR A 33 -1.41 -5.16 -9.44
CA TYR A 33 -1.45 -5.62 -8.06
C TYR A 33 -0.43 -4.85 -7.22
N PHE A 34 -0.86 -4.39 -6.05
CA PHE A 34 -0.03 -3.67 -5.10
C PHE A 34 0.23 -4.53 -3.87
N ILE A 35 1.50 -4.71 -3.51
CA ILE A 35 1.93 -5.36 -2.29
C ILE A 35 2.60 -4.31 -1.43
N LEU A 36 1.98 -4.00 -0.29
CA LEU A 36 2.42 -2.97 0.63
C LEU A 36 3.04 -3.63 1.86
N ILE A 37 4.33 -3.44 2.07
CA ILE A 37 5.04 -3.97 3.24
C ILE A 37 5.14 -2.84 4.27
N ASN A 38 4.68 -3.15 5.48
CA ASN A 38 4.69 -2.24 6.61
C ASN A 38 5.56 -2.84 7.71
N SER A 39 6.70 -2.22 7.98
CA SER A 39 7.65 -2.65 9.02
C SER A 39 7.17 -2.26 10.43
N LYS A 40 6.01 -1.59 10.55
CA LYS A 40 5.40 -1.11 11.79
C LYS A 40 6.31 -0.16 12.60
N ARG A 41 7.29 0.47 11.95
CA ARG A 41 8.17 1.46 12.60
C ARG A 41 7.41 2.72 13.00
N LYS A 42 6.32 3.01 12.28
CA LYS A 42 5.37 4.09 12.53
C LYS A 42 3.95 3.57 12.35
N LYS A 43 2.97 4.34 12.84
CA LYS A 43 1.56 4.06 12.58
C LYS A 43 1.32 4.18 11.07
N ILE A 44 0.80 3.13 10.44
CA ILE A 44 0.39 3.16 9.04
C ILE A 44 -0.72 4.19 8.84
N ILE A 45 -0.72 4.83 7.68
CA ILE A 45 -1.76 5.78 7.30
C ILE A 45 -3.10 5.04 7.19
N GLU A 46 -4.08 5.48 7.98
CA GLU A 46 -5.38 4.81 8.11
C GLU A 46 -6.14 4.72 6.79
N THR A 47 -5.98 5.70 5.89
CA THR A 47 -6.62 5.72 4.57
C THR A 47 -6.07 4.65 3.62
N ILE A 48 -4.77 4.33 3.70
CA ILE A 48 -4.18 3.19 2.97
C ILE A 48 -4.69 1.89 3.59
N LYS A 49 -4.68 1.79 4.91
CA LYS A 49 -5.12 0.60 5.63
C LYS A 49 -6.58 0.22 5.31
N SER A 50 -7.48 1.20 5.17
CA SER A 50 -8.90 0.93 4.87
C SER A 50 -9.17 0.40 3.46
N ARG A 51 -8.21 0.52 2.53
CA ARG A 51 -8.31 0.05 1.14
C ARG A 51 -7.42 -1.16 0.84
N ALA A 52 -6.73 -1.68 1.84
CA ALA A 52 -5.82 -2.82 1.70
C ALA A 52 -6.32 -4.03 2.49
N LEU A 53 -6.09 -5.22 1.95
CA LEU A 53 -6.27 -6.47 2.71
C LEU A 53 -5.02 -6.70 3.56
N GLU A 54 -5.17 -6.62 4.89
CA GLU A 54 -4.06 -6.84 5.81
C GLU A 54 -3.85 -8.35 6.06
N LYS A 55 -2.70 -8.87 5.62
CA LYS A 55 -2.25 -10.21 6.01
C LYS A 55 -1.06 -10.09 6.96
N LYS A 56 -1.26 -10.49 8.22
CA LYS A 56 -0.18 -10.58 9.20
C LYS A 56 0.51 -11.92 9.04
N ASN A 57 1.79 -11.89 8.67
CA ASN A 57 2.63 -13.08 8.71
C ASN A 57 3.18 -13.23 10.13
N PHE A 58 2.83 -14.34 10.77
CA PHE A 58 3.35 -14.75 12.07
C PHE A 58 4.33 -15.91 11.82
N PHE A 59 5.53 -15.59 11.35
CA PHE A 59 6.66 -16.51 11.30
C PHE A 59 7.85 -15.84 11.96
#